data_AF-A0A1Y5TZF6-F1
#
_entry.id   AF-A0A1Y5TZF6-F1
#
_cell.length_a   1.000
_cell.length_b   1.000
_cell.length_c   1.000
_cell.angle_alpha   90.00
_cell.angle_beta   90.00
_cell.angle_gamma   90.00
#
_symmetry.space_group_name_H-M   'P 1'
#
loop_
_entity.id
_entity.type
_entity.pdbx_description
1 polymer ?
#
loop_
_entity_poly.entity_id
_entity_poly.type
_entity_poly.pdbx_seq_one_letter_code
_entity_poly.pdbx_strand_id
1 'polypeptide(L)'
;MLARLAASGMHVSPTLVVADFYTGNWPAPDAPRMRMIPAEVREAWGRPDFRLEAMTDEVRDLAAESIALDRRTFLMTHRAGVPILASTDASFANPYLFHGFSLLDELDLYVEIGLTPREALYTATVAPPRFFGLSDQDGTIAPGRQADLVLLDANPLESLATLRRPRAVIVGGVVLDRAALDALEATLLSEGE
;
A
#
# COMPACT_ATOMS: atom_id res chain seq x y z
N MET A 1 26.08 6.54 -9.07
CA MET A 1 24.73 6.73 -9.66
C MET A 1 23.70 7.04 -8.57
N LEU A 2 23.47 6.15 -7.60
CA LEU A 2 22.47 6.34 -6.52
C LEU A 2 22.63 7.64 -5.72
N ALA A 3 23.86 8.03 -5.35
CA ALA A 3 24.11 9.31 -4.69
C ALA A 3 23.68 10.54 -5.52
N ARG A 4 23.73 10.43 -6.86
CA ARG A 4 23.23 11.50 -7.75
C ARG A 4 21.70 11.54 -7.78
N LEU A 5 21.04 10.38 -7.71
CA LEU A 5 19.57 10.30 -7.59
C LEU A 5 19.09 10.90 -6.27
N ALA A 6 19.78 10.61 -5.16
CA ALA A 6 19.45 11.18 -3.86
C ALA A 6 19.60 12.71 -3.86
N ALA A 7 20.63 13.23 -4.54
CA ALA A 7 20.86 14.67 -4.63
C ALA A 7 19.97 15.40 -5.66
N SER A 8 19.26 14.69 -6.55
CA SER A 8 18.53 15.33 -7.66
C SER A 8 17.10 15.76 -7.30
N GLY A 9 16.65 15.49 -6.07
CA GLY A 9 15.24 15.72 -5.68
C GLY A 9 14.26 14.71 -6.29
N MET A 10 14.76 13.63 -6.89
CA MET A 10 13.90 12.54 -7.37
C MET A 10 13.25 11.80 -6.22
N HIS A 11 12.01 11.38 -6.44
CA HIS A 11 11.23 10.53 -5.53
C HIS A 11 10.87 9.24 -6.27
N VAL A 12 10.70 8.15 -5.54
CA VAL A 12 10.40 6.82 -6.11
C VAL A 12 9.09 6.29 -5.56
N SER A 13 8.26 5.77 -6.45
CA SER A 13 6.96 5.14 -6.20
C SER A 13 7.08 3.70 -6.73
N PRO A 14 7.32 2.69 -5.88
CA PRO A 14 7.79 1.39 -6.37
C PRO A 14 6.69 0.37 -6.66
N THR A 15 5.49 0.49 -6.05
CA THR A 15 4.34 -0.40 -6.26
C THR A 15 4.71 -1.89 -6.26
N LEU A 16 5.49 -2.33 -5.26
CA LEU A 16 6.08 -3.68 -5.23
C LEU A 16 5.03 -4.79 -5.14
N VAL A 17 3.90 -4.51 -4.48
CA VAL A 17 2.75 -5.42 -4.35
C VAL A 17 2.15 -5.82 -5.70
N VAL A 18 2.38 -5.06 -6.77
CA VAL A 18 1.95 -5.43 -8.14
C VAL A 18 2.52 -6.77 -8.58
N ALA A 19 3.71 -7.16 -8.08
CA ALA A 19 4.33 -8.43 -8.40
C ALA A 19 3.51 -9.65 -7.93
N ASP A 20 2.65 -9.50 -6.91
CA ASP A 20 1.79 -10.58 -6.41
C ASP A 20 0.80 -11.06 -7.48
N PHE A 21 0.33 -10.14 -8.34
CA PHE A 21 -0.53 -10.50 -9.47
C PHE A 21 0.17 -11.46 -10.44
N TYR A 22 1.42 -11.16 -10.82
CA TYR A 22 2.16 -11.94 -11.81
C TYR A 22 2.71 -13.26 -11.26
N THR A 23 2.82 -13.39 -9.95
CA THR A 23 3.35 -14.59 -9.27
C THR A 23 2.25 -15.52 -8.76
N GLY A 24 0.97 -15.16 -8.95
CA GLY A 24 -0.15 -15.97 -8.48
C GLY A 24 -0.38 -15.88 -6.96
N ASN A 25 0.23 -14.91 -6.28
CA ASN A 25 0.04 -14.68 -4.84
C ASN A 25 -1.27 -13.91 -4.58
N TRP A 26 -2.38 -14.45 -5.08
CA TRP A 26 -3.69 -13.82 -5.00
C TRP A 26 -4.39 -14.13 -3.68
N PRO A 27 -5.27 -13.24 -3.19
CA PRO A 27 -6.12 -13.56 -2.06
C PRO A 27 -7.03 -14.76 -2.37
N ALA A 28 -7.34 -15.55 -1.35
CA ALA A 28 -8.35 -16.60 -1.48
C ALA A 28 -9.70 -15.98 -1.90
N PRO A 29 -10.50 -16.65 -2.76
CA PRO A 29 -11.78 -16.13 -3.24
C PRO A 29 -12.77 -15.74 -2.13
N ASP A 30 -12.69 -16.39 -0.96
CA ASP A 30 -13.55 -16.17 0.20
C ASP A 30 -12.95 -15.20 1.24
N ALA A 31 -11.76 -14.63 0.98
CA ALA A 31 -11.10 -13.70 1.87
C ALA A 31 -11.98 -12.47 2.15
N PRO A 32 -12.00 -11.92 3.39
CA PRO A 32 -12.87 -10.81 3.74
C PRO A 32 -12.80 -9.61 2.78
N ARG A 33 -11.59 -9.22 2.36
CA ARG A 33 -11.39 -8.12 1.39
C ARG A 33 -11.96 -8.37 0.00
N MET A 34 -12.08 -9.64 -0.43
CA MET A 34 -12.75 -9.96 -1.70
C MET A 34 -14.23 -9.62 -1.61
N ARG A 35 -14.88 -9.93 -0.48
CA ARG A 35 -16.32 -9.69 -0.27
C ARG A 35 -16.70 -8.21 -0.24
N MET A 36 -15.74 -7.31 -0.05
CA MET A 36 -15.95 -5.85 -0.03
C MET A 36 -15.92 -5.21 -1.43
N ILE A 37 -15.64 -5.99 -2.48
CA ILE A 37 -15.64 -5.53 -3.87
C ILE A 37 -16.95 -5.96 -4.54
N PRO A 38 -17.57 -5.15 -5.42
CA PRO A 38 -18.75 -5.55 -6.18
C PRO A 38 -18.60 -6.90 -6.91
N ALA A 39 -19.69 -7.68 -6.97
CA ALA A 39 -19.69 -9.02 -7.53
C ALA A 39 -19.17 -9.08 -8.97
N GLU A 40 -19.51 -8.11 -9.81
CA GLU A 40 -19.09 -8.04 -11.21
C GLU A 40 -17.58 -7.81 -11.34
N VAL A 41 -16.99 -7.01 -10.44
CA VAL A 41 -15.55 -6.78 -10.43
C VAL A 41 -14.81 -8.03 -9.95
N ARG A 42 -15.32 -8.71 -8.91
CA ARG A 42 -14.76 -10.01 -8.49
C ARG A 42 -14.81 -11.04 -9.60
N GLU A 43 -15.94 -11.13 -10.31
CA GLU A 43 -16.09 -12.06 -11.44
C GLU A 43 -15.10 -11.71 -12.54
N ALA A 44 -14.95 -10.44 -12.89
CA ALA A 44 -14.00 -9.98 -13.89
C ALA A 44 -12.55 -10.32 -13.50
N TRP A 45 -12.16 -10.10 -12.24
CA TRP A 45 -10.82 -10.45 -11.74
C TRP A 45 -10.55 -11.97 -11.73
N GLY A 46 -11.59 -12.79 -11.58
CA GLY A 46 -11.48 -14.25 -11.61
C GLY A 46 -11.38 -14.87 -13.01
N ARG A 47 -11.59 -14.08 -14.08
CA ARG A 47 -11.43 -14.55 -15.46
C ARG A 47 -9.96 -14.53 -15.88
N PRO A 48 -9.56 -15.31 -16.90
CA PRO A 48 -8.21 -15.23 -17.46
C PRO A 48 -7.85 -13.78 -17.85
N ASP A 49 -6.70 -13.32 -17.38
CA ASP A 49 -6.18 -11.98 -17.69
C ASP A 49 -5.19 -12.05 -18.85
N PHE A 50 -5.40 -11.22 -19.87
CA PHE A 50 -4.60 -11.22 -21.09
C PHE A 50 -3.10 -10.99 -20.83
N ARG A 51 -2.73 -10.29 -19.74
CA ARG A 51 -1.32 -10.07 -19.39
C ARG A 51 -0.65 -11.38 -18.99
N LEU A 52 -1.36 -12.23 -18.25
CA LEU A 52 -0.87 -13.55 -17.85
C LEU A 52 -0.84 -14.52 -19.04
N GLU A 53 -1.85 -14.45 -19.91
CA GLU A 53 -1.90 -15.25 -21.15
C GLU A 53 -0.78 -14.89 -22.13
N ALA A 54 -0.42 -13.60 -22.21
CA ALA A 54 0.65 -13.12 -23.07
C ALA A 54 2.07 -13.45 -22.55
N MET A 55 2.22 -13.83 -21.28
CA MET A 55 3.52 -14.25 -20.75
C MET A 55 3.92 -15.61 -21.33
N THR A 56 5.15 -15.71 -21.84
CA THR A 56 5.74 -17.00 -22.20
C THR A 56 6.28 -17.70 -20.96
N ASP A 57 6.58 -19.00 -21.06
CA ASP A 57 7.18 -19.76 -19.95
C ASP A 57 8.57 -19.20 -19.60
N GLU A 58 9.35 -18.77 -20.61
CA GLU A 58 10.65 -18.14 -20.37
C GLU A 58 10.53 -16.85 -19.57
N VAL A 59 9.49 -16.04 -19.81
CA VAL A 59 9.24 -14.80 -19.03
C VAL A 59 8.79 -15.14 -17.61
N ARG A 60 7.94 -16.15 -17.44
CA ARG A 60 7.52 -16.63 -16.11
C ARG A 60 8.70 -17.13 -15.27
N ASP A 61 9.62 -17.86 -15.88
CA ASP A 61 10.80 -18.41 -15.21
C ASP A 61 11.75 -17.31 -14.69
N LEU A 62 11.74 -16.13 -15.32
CA LEU A 62 12.53 -14.97 -14.90
C LEU A 62 11.88 -14.15 -13.75
N ALA A 63 10.61 -14.40 -13.43
CA ALA A 63 9.84 -13.54 -12.52
C ALA A 63 10.51 -13.42 -11.14
N ALA A 64 10.96 -14.54 -10.55
CA ALA A 64 11.59 -14.53 -9.24
C ALA A 64 12.88 -13.70 -9.21
N GLU A 65 13.72 -13.81 -10.24
CA GLU A 65 14.97 -13.05 -10.33
C GLU A 65 14.72 -11.56 -10.58
N SER A 66 13.73 -11.22 -11.43
CA SER A 66 13.32 -9.85 -11.69
C SER A 66 12.78 -9.18 -10.42
N ILE A 67 11.87 -9.84 -9.70
CA ILE A 67 11.32 -9.33 -8.44
C ILE A 67 12.43 -9.14 -7.40
N ALA A 68 13.37 -10.09 -7.31
CA ALA A 68 14.52 -9.95 -6.43
C ALA A 68 15.42 -8.76 -6.82
N LEU A 69 15.59 -8.48 -8.11
CA LEU A 69 16.29 -7.30 -8.60
C LEU A 69 15.55 -6.00 -8.21
N ASP A 70 14.23 -5.96 -8.37
CA ASP A 70 13.40 -4.80 -8.02
C ASP A 70 13.49 -4.50 -6.52
N ARG A 71 13.29 -5.52 -5.66
CA ARG A 71 13.41 -5.41 -4.20
C ARG A 71 14.81 -4.93 -3.77
N ARG A 72 15.87 -5.46 -4.40
CA ARG A 72 17.25 -5.00 -4.15
C ARG A 72 17.45 -3.55 -4.57
N THR A 73 16.94 -3.17 -5.74
CA THR A 73 17.07 -1.81 -6.28
C THR A 73 16.33 -0.80 -5.42
N PHE A 74 15.10 -1.14 -4.99
CA PHE A 74 14.34 -0.39 -4.01
C PHE A 74 15.15 -0.15 -2.72
N LEU A 75 15.68 -1.21 -2.11
CA LEU A 75 16.42 -1.09 -0.86
C LEU A 75 17.71 -0.28 -1.01
N MET A 76 18.45 -0.47 -2.11
CA MET A 76 19.65 0.32 -2.41
C MET A 76 19.31 1.81 -2.56
N THR A 77 18.18 2.12 -3.18
CA THR A 77 17.69 3.48 -3.43
C THR A 77 17.27 4.16 -2.13
N HIS A 78 16.50 3.47 -1.29
CA HIS A 78 16.15 3.94 0.06
C HIS A 78 17.40 4.20 0.92
N ARG A 79 18.33 3.23 0.97
CA ARG A 79 19.61 3.37 1.72
C ARG A 79 20.50 4.50 1.23
N ALA A 80 20.39 4.88 -0.04
CA ALA A 80 21.09 6.03 -0.60
C ALA A 80 20.45 7.37 -0.23
N GLY A 81 19.29 7.37 0.44
CA GLY A 81 18.58 8.57 0.86
C GLY A 81 17.60 9.13 -0.18
N VAL A 82 17.24 8.35 -1.21
CA VAL A 82 16.19 8.74 -2.15
C VAL A 82 14.82 8.60 -1.47
N PRO A 83 14.00 9.66 -1.42
CA PRO A 83 12.68 9.58 -0.82
C PRO A 83 11.76 8.58 -1.54
N ILE A 84 11.12 7.72 -0.75
CA ILE A 84 10.12 6.76 -1.21
C ILE A 84 8.72 7.28 -0.89
N LEU A 85 7.81 7.13 -1.85
CA LEU A 85 6.37 7.36 -1.70
C LEU A 85 5.67 6.00 -1.73
N ALA A 86 4.96 5.64 -0.66
CA ALA A 86 4.14 4.43 -0.65
C ALA A 86 3.06 4.51 -1.73
N SER A 87 2.92 3.47 -2.52
CA SER A 87 2.03 3.43 -3.69
C SER A 87 1.70 1.98 -4.01
N THR A 88 0.52 1.74 -4.57
CA THR A 88 0.00 0.36 -4.74
C THR A 88 -0.40 0.02 -6.16
N ASP A 89 -0.59 1.02 -7.02
CA ASP A 89 -1.25 0.87 -8.31
C ASP A 89 -2.66 0.24 -8.23
N ALA A 90 -3.31 0.32 -7.05
CA ALA A 90 -4.66 -0.20 -6.87
C ALA A 90 -5.64 0.51 -7.82
N SER A 91 -6.30 -0.27 -8.65
CA SER A 91 -7.32 0.18 -9.59
C SER A 91 -8.18 -1.00 -10.02
N PHE A 92 -9.35 -0.74 -10.60
CA PHE A 92 -10.19 -1.82 -11.15
C PHE A 92 -9.45 -2.65 -12.24
N ALA A 93 -8.50 -2.04 -12.94
CA ALA A 93 -7.76 -2.62 -14.07
C ALA A 93 -6.51 -3.41 -13.64
N ASN A 94 -6.17 -3.38 -12.35
CA ASN A 94 -5.10 -4.15 -11.74
C ASN A 94 -5.70 -5.11 -10.70
N PRO A 95 -6.03 -6.34 -11.12
CA PRO A 95 -6.71 -7.31 -10.27
C PRO A 95 -5.99 -7.58 -8.95
N TYR A 96 -6.77 -7.79 -7.89
CA TYR A 96 -6.30 -8.14 -6.55
C TYR A 96 -5.49 -7.04 -5.84
N LEU A 97 -5.51 -5.81 -6.35
CA LEU A 97 -5.01 -4.63 -5.66
C LEU A 97 -6.18 -3.78 -5.17
N PHE A 98 -6.29 -3.64 -3.85
CA PHE A 98 -7.43 -3.06 -3.15
C PHE A 98 -7.09 -1.66 -2.64
N HIS A 99 -7.98 -0.69 -2.86
CA HIS A 99 -7.87 0.60 -2.18
C HIS A 99 -7.90 0.40 -0.65
N GLY A 100 -6.98 1.05 0.06
CA GLY A 100 -6.79 0.84 1.50
C GLY A 100 -5.90 -0.37 1.79
N PHE A 101 -6.38 -1.61 1.57
CA PHE A 101 -5.66 -2.82 2.03
C PHE A 101 -4.29 -3.00 1.37
N SER A 102 -4.18 -2.80 0.06
CA SER A 102 -2.89 -2.99 -0.62
C SER A 102 -1.83 -1.98 -0.20
N LEU A 103 -2.22 -0.83 0.39
CA LEU A 103 -1.24 0.09 0.98
C LEU A 103 -0.60 -0.54 2.20
N LEU A 104 -1.38 -1.24 3.03
CA LEU A 104 -0.87 -1.94 4.21
C LEU A 104 0.01 -3.12 3.80
N ASP A 105 -0.37 -3.84 2.75
CA ASP A 105 0.44 -4.93 2.20
C ASP A 105 1.78 -4.41 1.62
N GLU A 106 1.78 -3.27 0.93
CA GLU A 106 3.00 -2.60 0.45
C GLU A 106 3.94 -2.21 1.61
N LEU A 107 3.39 -1.70 2.72
CA LEU A 107 4.19 -1.35 3.90
C LEU A 107 4.78 -2.58 4.60
N ASP A 108 4.04 -3.69 4.65
CA ASP A 108 4.58 -4.95 5.17
C ASP A 108 5.72 -5.47 4.28
N LEU A 109 5.56 -5.39 2.95
CA LEU A 109 6.63 -5.73 2.01
C LEU A 109 7.87 -4.86 2.20
N TYR A 110 7.72 -3.56 2.44
CA TYR A 110 8.86 -2.69 2.74
C TYR A 110 9.62 -3.15 3.99
N VAL A 111 8.91 -3.54 5.04
CA VAL A 111 9.52 -4.06 6.27
C VAL A 111 10.20 -5.41 6.02
N GLU A 112 9.56 -6.32 5.28
CA GLU A 112 10.14 -7.61 4.87
C GLU A 112 11.46 -7.42 4.10
N ILE A 113 11.52 -6.40 3.24
CA ILE A 113 12.70 -6.09 2.42
C ILE A 113 13.80 -5.36 3.23
N GLY A 114 13.48 -4.87 4.43
CA GLY A 114 14.45 -4.39 5.40
C GLY A 114 14.36 -2.91 5.77
N LEU A 115 13.24 -2.24 5.49
CA LEU A 115 12.91 -0.99 6.18
C LEU A 115 12.47 -1.29 7.62
N THR A 116 12.70 -0.35 8.53
CA THR A 116 12.05 -0.37 9.84
C THR A 116 10.56 0.01 9.71
N PRO A 117 9.68 -0.40 10.65
CA PRO A 117 8.29 0.05 10.66
C PRO A 117 8.15 1.59 10.63
N ARG A 118 9.08 2.30 11.29
CA ARG A 118 9.14 3.77 11.25
C ARG A 118 9.39 4.31 9.84
N GLU A 119 10.34 3.73 9.12
CA GLU A 119 10.65 4.15 7.74
C GLU A 119 9.48 3.84 6.81
N ALA A 120 8.88 2.65 6.92
CA ALA A 120 7.69 2.28 6.16
C ALA A 120 6.55 3.30 6.37
N LEU A 121 6.19 3.59 7.63
CA LEU A 121 5.17 4.60 7.97
C LEU A 121 5.51 5.99 7.41
N TYR A 122 6.78 6.39 7.45
CA TYR A 122 7.22 7.68 6.90
C TYR A 122 6.91 7.79 5.39
N THR A 123 7.06 6.71 4.62
CA THR A 123 6.77 6.70 3.17
C THR A 123 5.29 6.93 2.85
N ALA A 124 4.39 6.60 3.78
CA ALA A 124 2.94 6.74 3.63
C ALA A 124 2.35 8.01 4.30
N THR A 125 3.12 8.70 5.14
CA THR A 125 2.61 9.82 5.95
C THR A 125 3.36 11.12 5.68
N VAL A 126 4.65 11.16 5.95
CA VAL A 126 5.46 12.39 5.89
C VAL A 126 5.96 12.66 4.47
N ALA A 127 6.34 11.61 3.74
CA ALA A 127 6.95 11.75 2.42
C ALA A 127 5.99 12.35 1.36
N PRO A 128 4.71 11.92 1.26
CA PRO A 128 3.82 12.44 0.22
C PRO A 128 3.51 13.95 0.36
N PRO A 129 3.12 14.50 1.52
CA PRO A 129 2.91 15.94 1.68
C PRO A 129 4.20 16.75 1.44
N ARG A 130 5.39 16.19 1.70
CA ARG A 130 6.67 16.82 1.31
C ARG A 130 6.82 16.94 -0.19
N PHE A 131 6.53 15.87 -0.91
CA PHE A 131 6.59 15.86 -2.36
C PHE A 131 5.62 16.87 -2.99
N PHE A 132 4.39 16.96 -2.49
CA PHE A 132 3.37 17.88 -3.02
C PHE A 132 3.46 19.32 -2.51
N GLY A 133 4.44 19.66 -1.66
CA GLY A 133 4.57 21.01 -1.10
C GLY A 133 3.49 21.36 -0.06
N LEU A 134 2.92 20.35 0.60
CA LEU A 134 1.84 20.44 1.61
C LEU A 134 2.34 20.14 3.04
N SER A 135 3.65 20.26 3.28
CA SER A 135 4.28 19.89 4.56
C SER A 135 3.88 20.74 5.76
N ASP A 136 3.33 21.92 5.51
CA ASP A 136 2.75 22.82 6.51
C ASP A 136 1.30 22.46 6.85
N GLN A 137 0.64 21.65 6.01
CA GLN A 137 -0.76 21.26 6.15
C GLN A 137 -0.91 19.83 6.67
N ASP A 138 -0.09 18.87 6.21
CA ASP A 138 -0.33 17.44 6.43
C ASP A 138 0.96 16.64 6.71
N GLY A 139 0.80 15.35 7.01
CA GLY A 139 1.85 14.33 7.13
C GLY A 139 2.53 14.25 8.50
N THR A 140 2.12 15.08 9.45
CA THR A 140 2.78 15.20 10.75
C THR A 140 1.78 15.77 11.76
N ILE A 141 1.89 15.39 13.04
CA ILE A 141 0.99 15.88 14.09
C ILE A 141 1.58 17.16 14.70
N ALA A 142 0.97 18.31 14.42
CA ALA A 142 1.35 19.59 15.02
C ALA A 142 0.18 20.60 14.99
N PRO A 143 0.17 21.61 15.89
CA PRO A 143 -0.81 22.69 15.82
C PRO A 143 -0.84 23.38 14.46
N GLY A 144 -2.04 23.71 13.97
CA GLY A 144 -2.24 24.39 12.68
C GLY A 144 -2.29 23.47 11.45
N ARG A 145 -2.01 22.17 11.62
CA ARG A 145 -2.13 21.16 10.56
C ARG A 145 -3.54 20.58 10.48
N GLN A 146 -3.85 19.91 9.38
CA GLN A 146 -5.09 19.15 9.22
C GLN A 146 -5.17 18.04 10.27
N ALA A 147 -6.38 17.83 10.77
CA ALA A 147 -6.66 16.82 11.78
C ALA A 147 -6.98 15.47 11.10
N ASP A 148 -6.02 14.96 10.35
CA ASP A 148 -6.05 13.65 9.70
C ASP A 148 -5.19 12.68 10.49
N LEU A 149 -5.83 11.81 11.26
CA LEU A 149 -5.18 10.97 12.27
C LEU A 149 -5.73 9.55 12.25
N VAL A 150 -4.86 8.58 12.53
CA VAL A 150 -5.26 7.20 12.79
C VAL A 150 -4.92 6.88 14.24
N LEU A 151 -5.93 6.54 15.04
CA LEU A 151 -5.76 6.13 16.43
C LEU A 151 -5.69 4.61 16.50
N LEU A 152 -4.66 4.08 17.18
CA LEU A 152 -4.35 2.66 17.26
C LEU A 152 -4.36 2.22 18.73
N ASP A 153 -4.77 0.97 18.99
CA ASP A 153 -4.71 0.39 20.34
C ASP A 153 -3.32 -0.14 20.70
N ALA A 154 -2.43 -0.31 19.72
CA ALA A 154 -1.06 -0.79 19.91
C ALA A 154 -0.03 0.07 19.15
N ASN A 155 1.23 -0.08 19.52
CA ASN A 155 2.34 0.67 18.94
C ASN A 155 2.68 0.15 17.52
N PRO A 156 2.51 0.97 16.46
CA PRO A 156 2.79 0.53 15.09
C PRO A 156 4.29 0.38 14.80
N LEU A 157 5.17 0.87 15.70
CA LEU A 157 6.62 0.67 15.56
C LEU A 157 7.07 -0.74 15.97
N GLU A 158 6.22 -1.49 16.67
CA GLU A 158 6.46 -2.89 17.03
C GLU A 158 5.88 -3.84 15.99
N SER A 159 4.69 -3.53 15.46
CA SER A 159 4.07 -4.30 14.37
C SER A 159 3.10 -3.43 13.58
N LEU A 160 3.25 -3.41 12.26
CA LEU A 160 2.31 -2.73 11.36
C LEU A 160 0.93 -3.39 11.31
N ALA A 161 0.78 -4.62 11.83
CA ALA A 161 -0.50 -5.32 11.87
C ALA A 161 -1.60 -4.53 12.59
N THR A 162 -1.24 -3.68 13.56
CA THR A 162 -2.21 -2.82 14.26
C THR A 162 -2.90 -1.81 13.33
N LEU A 163 -2.32 -1.47 12.17
CA LEU A 163 -2.91 -0.55 11.19
C LEU A 163 -4.18 -1.12 10.55
N ARG A 164 -4.33 -2.45 10.51
CA ARG A 164 -5.50 -3.13 9.90
C ARG A 164 -6.77 -2.99 10.73
N ARG A 165 -6.66 -2.62 12.00
CA ARG A 165 -7.81 -2.46 12.90
C ARG A 165 -7.63 -1.22 13.78
N PRO A 166 -7.74 -0.01 13.21
CA PRO A 166 -7.62 1.21 13.99
C PRO A 166 -8.76 1.34 14.99
N ARG A 167 -8.50 1.97 16.14
CA ARG A 167 -9.53 2.32 17.12
C ARG A 167 -10.46 3.40 16.60
N ALA A 168 -9.88 4.38 15.90
CA ALA A 168 -10.61 5.46 15.24
C ALA A 168 -9.78 6.01 14.08
N VAL A 169 -10.48 6.61 13.11
CA VAL A 169 -9.88 7.45 12.06
C VAL A 169 -10.49 8.84 12.19
N ILE A 170 -9.66 9.86 12.14
CA ILE A 170 -10.09 11.25 12.19
C ILE A 170 -9.75 11.84 10.83
N VAL A 171 -10.75 12.41 10.15
CA VAL A 171 -10.59 13.00 8.80
C VAL A 171 -11.10 14.43 8.84
N GLY A 172 -10.21 15.40 8.61
CA GLY A 172 -10.54 16.83 8.71
C GLY A 172 -11.14 17.22 10.06
N GLY A 173 -10.79 16.51 11.14
CA GLY A 173 -11.36 16.71 12.48
C GLY A 173 -12.68 15.97 12.77
N VAL A 174 -13.26 15.28 11.78
CA VAL A 174 -14.42 14.40 11.97
C VAL A 174 -13.94 13.05 12.49
N VAL A 175 -14.45 12.65 13.66
CA VAL A 175 -14.08 11.37 14.29
C VAL A 175 -14.97 10.24 13.76
N LEU A 176 -14.34 9.24 13.14
CA LEU A 176 -14.92 7.94 12.84
C LEU A 176 -14.41 6.95 13.88
N ASP A 177 -15.22 6.71 14.92
CA ASP A 177 -14.88 5.75 15.97
C ASP A 177 -15.02 4.29 15.49
N ARG A 178 -14.70 3.34 16.37
CA ARG A 178 -14.74 1.92 16.03
C ARG A 178 -16.12 1.47 15.51
N ALA A 179 -17.20 1.97 16.10
CA ALA A 179 -18.55 1.60 15.68
C ALA A 179 -18.88 2.17 14.30
N ALA A 180 -18.48 3.42 14.03
CA ALA A 180 -18.64 4.03 12.71
C ALA A 180 -17.82 3.29 11.63
N LEU A 181 -16.60 2.90 11.94
CA LEU A 181 -15.75 2.12 11.03
C LEU A 181 -16.31 0.71 10.76
N ASP A 182 -16.83 0.04 11.81
CA ASP A 182 -17.49 -1.27 11.66
C ASP A 182 -18.76 -1.16 10.81
N ALA A 183 -19.52 -0.06 10.93
CA ALA A 183 -20.68 0.20 10.09
C ALA A 183 -20.30 0.43 8.62
N LEU A 184 -19.22 1.17 8.35
CA LEU A 184 -18.70 1.34 6.98
C LEU A 184 -18.26 0.01 6.37
N GLU A 185 -17.56 -0.82 7.15
CA GLU A 185 -17.16 -2.16 6.72
C GLU A 185 -18.37 -3.04 6.41
N ALA A 186 -19.41 -3.01 7.26
CA ALA A 186 -20.65 -3.74 7.02
C ALA A 186 -21.37 -3.27 5.74
N THR A 187 -21.38 -1.95 5.47
CA THR A 187 -21.93 -1.40 4.22
C THR A 187 -21.17 -1.96 3.02
N LEU A 188 -19.83 -1.91 3.02
CA LEU A 188 -19.00 -2.45 1.93
C LEU A 188 -19.23 -3.94 1.71
N LEU A 189 -19.41 -4.72 2.78
CA LEU A 189 -19.73 -6.14 2.68
C LEU A 189 -21.13 -6.35 2.05
N SER A 190 -22.12 -5.55 2.42
CA SER A 190 -23.48 -5.66 1.87
C SER A 190 -23.60 -5.21 0.43
N GLU A 191 -22.83 -4.19 0.01
CA GLU A 191 -22.77 -3.71 -1.37
C GLU A 191 -21.90 -4.60 -2.25
N GLY A 192 -20.98 -5.35 -1.63
CA GLY A 192 -20.14 -6.31 -2.32
C GLY A 192 -20.85 -7.63 -2.61
N GLU A 193 -21.85 -8.05 -1.83
CA GLU A 193 -22.66 -9.26 -2.11
C GLU A 193 -23.36 -9.20 -3.47
#